data_AF-A0A520BDV8-F1
#
_entry.id   AF-A0A520BDV8-F1
#
_cell.length_a   1.000
_cell.length_b   1.000
_cell.length_c   1.000
_cell.angle_alpha   90.00
_cell.angle_beta   90.00
_cell.angle_gamma   90.00
#
_symmetry.space_group_name_H-M   'P 1'
#
loop_
_entity.id
_entity.type
_entity.pdbx_description
1 polymer ?
#
loop_
_entity_poly.entity_id
_entity_poly.type
_entity_poly.pdbx_seq_one_letter_code
_entity_poly.pdbx_strand_id
1 'polypeptide(L)' 'ENFGWLSPAFDPTSDGTYSIYLAAFDQAGRQVTRSDITVVVGDGGATVPEPASLALVGIAACGLAVTGRRRRNRA' A
#
# COMPACT_ATOMS: atom_id res chain seq x y z
N GLU A 1 6.48 -37.92 -8.72
CA GLU A 1 7.14 -37.39 -7.51
C GLU A 1 7.06 -35.87 -7.55
N ASN A 2 6.83 -35.20 -6.40
CA ASN A 2 6.70 -33.74 -6.32
C ASN A 2 8.06 -33.13 -5.94
N PHE A 3 8.67 -32.39 -6.86
CA PHE A 3 10.04 -31.88 -6.76
C PHE A 3 10.07 -30.44 -6.24
N GLY A 4 9.77 -30.24 -4.95
CA GLY A 4 9.65 -28.92 -4.29
C GLY A 4 10.92 -28.03 -4.27
N TRP A 5 12.08 -28.58 -4.63
CA TRP A 5 13.37 -27.90 -4.85
C TRP A 5 13.55 -27.24 -6.24
N LEU A 6 12.60 -27.40 -7.17
CA LEU A 6 12.60 -26.66 -8.45
C LEU A 6 11.92 -25.28 -8.32
N SER A 7 11.46 -24.90 -7.13
CA SER A 7 10.97 -23.55 -6.86
C SER A 7 12.12 -22.55 -7.03
N PRO A 8 11.93 -21.44 -7.75
CA PRO A 8 12.97 -20.43 -7.86
C PRO A 8 13.39 -19.97 -6.46
N ALA A 9 14.70 -19.86 -6.26
CA ALA A 9 15.26 -19.19 -5.09
C ALA A 9 14.57 -17.83 -4.91
N PHE A 10 14.42 -17.38 -3.67
CA PHE A 10 13.89 -16.05 -3.36
C PHE A 10 14.55 -14.99 -4.26
N ASP A 11 13.76 -14.32 -5.09
CA ASP A 11 14.20 -13.22 -5.96
C ASP A 11 13.73 -11.89 -5.35
N PRO A 12 14.63 -11.11 -4.73
CA PRO A 12 14.28 -9.82 -4.14
C PRO A 12 13.94 -8.74 -5.17
N THR A 13 14.12 -9.00 -6.47
CA THR A 13 13.82 -8.06 -7.55
C THR A 13 12.51 -8.34 -8.26
N SER A 14 11.89 -9.49 -8.00
CA SER A 14 10.54 -9.78 -8.45
C SER A 14 9.53 -8.88 -7.76
N ASP A 15 8.53 -8.43 -8.52
CA ASP A 15 7.45 -7.59 -8.01
C ASP A 15 6.76 -8.23 -6.80
N GLY A 16 6.67 -7.48 -5.69
CA GLY A 16 6.08 -7.98 -4.46
C GLY A 16 6.36 -7.09 -3.24
N THR A 17 5.62 -7.36 -2.17
CA THR A 17 5.88 -6.76 -0.86
C THR A 17 6.62 -7.75 0.03
N TYR A 18 7.80 -7.35 0.49
CA TYR A 18 8.68 -8.16 1.32
C TYR A 18 8.75 -7.56 2.72
N SER A 19 8.71 -8.42 3.74
CA SER A 19 8.92 -8.02 5.13
C SER A 19 10.25 -8.59 5.60
N ILE A 20 11.16 -7.71 6.00
CA ILE A 20 12.44 -8.08 6.61
C ILE A 20 12.52 -7.46 8.01
N TYR A 21 13.40 -8.00 8.84
CA TYR A 21 13.64 -7.44 10.15
C TYR A 21 15.11 -7.48 10.52
N LEU A 22 15.49 -6.52 11.35
CA LEU A 22 16.79 -6.47 12.00
C LEU A 22 16.57 -6.66 13.50
N ALA A 23 17.12 -7.73 14.07
CA ALA A 23 17.03 -8.01 15.51
C ALA A 23 18.42 -7.91 16.15
N ALA A 24 18.50 -7.28 17.32
CA ALA A 24 19.69 -7.27 18.14
C ALA A 24 19.53 -8.27 19.29
N PHE A 25 20.58 -9.05 19.57
CA PHE A 25 20.59 -10.07 20.61
C PHE A 25 21.69 -9.76 21.64
N ASP A 26 21.46 -10.10 22.91
CA ASP A 26 22.47 -10.01 23.96
C ASP A 26 23.41 -11.23 23.96
N GLN A 27 24.35 -11.26 24.91
CA GLN A 27 25.33 -12.35 25.04
C GLN A 27 24.68 -13.71 25.36
N ALA A 28 23.49 -13.72 25.96
CA ALA A 28 22.74 -14.94 26.23
C ALA A 28 21.89 -15.39 25.02
N GLY A 29 21.94 -14.66 23.90
CA GLY A 29 21.15 -14.92 22.70
C GLY A 29 19.69 -14.45 22.80
N ARG A 30 19.35 -13.63 23.80
CA ARG A 30 18.00 -13.07 23.93
C ARG A 30 17.87 -11.84 23.04
N GLN A 31 16.78 -11.77 22.27
CA GLN A 31 16.45 -10.58 21.48
C GLN A 31 16.17 -9.38 22.40
N VAL A 32 16.94 -8.31 22.25
CA VAL A 32 16.85 -7.06 23.04
C VAL A 32 15.96 -6.04 22.33
N THR A 33 16.05 -5.98 21.00
CA THR A 33 15.22 -5.10 20.18
C THR A 33 15.10 -5.63 18.76
N ARG A 34 14.12 -5.11 18.01
CA ARG A 34 13.93 -5.39 16.58
C ARG A 34 13.36 -4.17 15.86
N SER A 35 13.81 -4.00 14.62
CA SER A 35 13.20 -3.10 13.64
C SER A 35 12.56 -3.91 12.52
N ASP A 36 11.32 -3.57 12.18
CA ASP A 36 10.58 -4.17 11.07
C ASP A 36 10.63 -3.24 9.85
N ILE A 37 10.86 -3.82 8.68
CA ILE A 37 11.06 -3.09 7.43
C ILE A 37 10.21 -3.74 6.34
N THR A 38 9.39 -2.91 5.70
CA THR A 38 8.61 -3.32 4.52
C THR A 38 9.29 -2.78 3.27
N VAL A 39 9.53 -3.67 2.31
CA VAL A 39 10.09 -3.35 0.99
C VAL A 39 9.02 -3.62 -0.06
N VAL A 40 8.76 -2.62 -0.90
CA VAL A 40 7.79 -2.66 -1.99
C VAL A 40 8.58 -2.65 -3.29
N VAL A 41 8.46 -3.72 -4.10
CA VAL A 41 9.20 -3.89 -5.36
C VAL A 41 8.20 -3.94 -6.52
N GLY A 42 8.44 -3.14 -7.57
CA GLY A 42 7.55 -3.04 -8.73
C GLY A 42 6.14 -2.56 -8.37
N ASP A 43 5.11 -3.18 -8.97
CA ASP A 43 3.70 -2.96 -8.56
C ASP A 43 3.35 -3.64 -7.22
N GLY A 44 4.37 -4.21 -6.55
CA GLY A 44 4.31 -4.91 -5.29
C GLY A 44 4.20 -4.02 -4.06
N GLY A 45 3.03 -3.46 -3.86
CA GLY A 45 2.52 -2.88 -2.61
C GLY A 45 1.08 -2.51 -2.89
N ALA A 46 0.14 -3.08 -2.11
CA ALA A 46 -1.31 -2.95 -2.30
C ALA A 46 -1.70 -1.64 -2.98
N THR A 47 -2.51 -1.72 -4.04
CA THR A 47 -3.04 -0.55 -4.75
C THR A 47 -3.42 0.50 -3.74
N VAL A 48 -2.66 1.60 -3.68
CA VAL A 48 -2.94 2.69 -2.75
C VAL A 48 -4.37 3.10 -3.05
N PRO A 49 -5.34 2.89 -2.12
CA PRO A 49 -6.71 3.25 -2.39
C PRO A 49 -6.72 4.71 -2.78
N GLU A 50 -7.36 5.02 -3.90
CA GLU A 50 -7.45 6.40 -4.40
C GLU A 50 -7.80 7.31 -3.21
N PRO A 51 -7.01 8.37 -2.97
CA PRO A 51 -7.18 9.14 -1.77
C PRO A 51 -8.60 9.70 -1.73
N ALA A 52 -9.27 9.56 -0.58
CA ALA A 52 -10.65 10.00 -0.36
C ALA A 52 -10.89 11.48 -0.74
N SER A 53 -9.83 12.27 -0.87
CA SER A 53 -9.84 13.62 -1.42
C SER A 53 -10.40 13.69 -2.85
N LEU A 54 -10.12 12.71 -3.72
CA LEU A 54 -10.67 12.68 -5.09
C LEU A 54 -12.19 12.48 -5.07
N ALA A 55 -12.67 11.56 -4.24
CA ALA A 55 -14.10 11.37 -4.03
C ALA A 55 -14.76 12.65 -3.46
N LEU A 56 -14.11 13.32 -2.51
CA LEU A 56 -14.59 14.57 -1.92
C LEU A 56 -14.65 15.71 -2.94
N VAL A 57 -13.64 15.84 -3.81
CA VAL A 57 -13.62 16.80 -4.92
C VAL A 57 -14.77 16.53 -5.89
N GLY A 58 -15.01 15.26 -6.23
CA GLY A 58 -16.15 14.84 -7.05
C GLY A 58 -17.49 15.26 -6.43
N ILE A 59 -17.69 14.98 -5.14
CA ILE A 59 -18.91 15.36 -4.40
C ILE A 59 -19.08 16.89 -4.38
N ALA A 60 -18.01 17.64 -4.11
CA ALA A 60 -18.04 19.10 -4.08
C ALA A 60 -18.42 19.68 -5.46
N ALA A 61 -17.81 19.16 -6.53
CA ALA A 61 -18.13 19.55 -7.89
C ALA A 61 -19.59 19.25 -8.25
N CYS A 62 -20.10 18.07 -7.88
CA CYS A 62 -21.50 17.71 -8.04
C CYS A 62 -22.43 18.68 -7.28
N GLY A 63 -22.10 19.00 -6.02
CA GLY A 63 -22.87 19.96 -5.22
C GLY A 63 -22.91 21.37 -5.84
N LEU A 64 -21.77 21.85 -6.34
CA LEU A 64 -21.67 23.13 -7.05
C LEU A 64 -22.47 23.13 -8.37
N ALA A 65 -22.43 22.04 -9.12
CA ALA A 65 -23.21 21.91 -10.35
C ALA A 65 -24.73 21.95 -10.09
N VAL A 66 -25.20 21.26 -9.04
CA VAL A 66 -26.62 21.25 -8.65
C VAL A 66 -27.07 22.63 -8.17
N THR A 67 -26.29 23.27 -7.30
CA THR A 67 -26.60 24.63 -6.80
C THR A 67 -26.59 25.67 -7.92
N GLY A 68 -25.61 25.59 -8.84
CA GLY A 68 -25.53 26.46 -10.01
C GLY A 68 -26.66 26.26 -11.03
N ARG A 69 -27.18 25.04 -11.20
CA ARG A 69 -28.37 24.78 -12.03
C ARG A 69 -29.64 25.36 -11.39
N ARG A 70 -29.82 25.21 -10.08
CA ARG A 70 -30.99 25.77 -9.36
C ARG A 70 -31.06 27.29 -9.43
N ARG A 71 -29.92 27.97 -9.41
CA ARG A 71 -29.87 29.44 -9.55
C ARG A 71 -30.29 29.91 -10.94
N ARG A 72 -29.89 29.18 -12.00
CA ARG A 72 -30.26 29.50 -13.39
C ARG A 72 -31.74 29.27 -13.70
N ASN A 73 -32.40 28.32 -13.05
CA ASN A 73 -33.84 28.08 -13.24
C ASN A 73 -34.73 29.00 -12.39
N ARG A 74 -34.15 29.92 -11.59
CA ARG A 74 -34.87 30.88 -10.75
C ARG A 74 -34.71 32.33 -11.22
N ALA A 75 -33.95 32.56 -12.28
CA ALA A 75 -33.85 33.81 -13.02
C ALA A 75 -34.68 33.69 -14.29
#